data_AF-A0A6B2SQL3-F1
#
_entry.id   AF-A0A6B2SQL3-F1
#
_cell.length_a   1.000
_cell.length_b   1.000
_cell.length_c   1.000
_cell.angle_alpha   90.00
_cell.angle_beta   90.00
_cell.angle_gamma   90.00
#
_symmetry.space_group_name_H-M   'P 1'
#
loop_
_entity.id
_entity.type
_entity.pdbx_description
1 polymer ?
#
loop_
_entity_poly.entity_id
_entity_poly.type
_entity_poly.pdbx_seq_one_letter_code
_entity_poly.pdbx_strand_id
1 'polypeptide(L)'
;RGGRAAKALRAAFTVMREAPERLADSELDDEVRPWIDQLARYGEAGETAVDLLAAQSAGDGAAAWRGSRALTRLQKQLKQSGVTVGEGVLDPFLARTQRAYAAWAGTDSERASHGGTAAFPHDRTLAAVTALTDPGTEGAVEAHVPGEGWRRIGALARSGFTELDLTGKHEGLRADAIRATVAVGSDRSVRHLVPWFADTPDARLSVSRTEADAEIGGGPLRISAKLRSLRPGDVTGALRAKAPRGIEVKVPGTPTSVVRGTEVGVPVEITVPAGTRPGTYDIPVTFATSGASGASGGETRTLSVRAFPRTAGPDLARGAKTSSSGDETKDFPASAAVDGDPKTRWSSPAEDGAWWQAELAEPVRLGQVVLRWQDAYAAGYRVQTSADGRTWRTAATVRDGRGGRESVRMDARDTRFIRVQGDERATRFGYSLWSVEAYAVAER
;
A
#
# COMPACT_ATOMS: atom_id res chain seq x y z
N ARG A 1 4.40 -22.94 14.63
CA ARG A 1 3.57 -21.92 15.35
C ARG A 1 2.21 -21.68 14.66
N GLY A 2 2.14 -21.62 13.31
CA GLY A 2 0.88 -21.42 12.56
C GLY A 2 -0.24 -22.43 12.84
N GLY A 3 0.06 -23.73 12.92
CA GLY A 3 -0.96 -24.76 13.15
C GLY A 3 -1.71 -24.65 14.49
N ARG A 4 -1.07 -24.14 15.55
CA ARG A 4 -1.74 -23.93 16.85
C ARG A 4 -2.73 -22.76 16.79
N ALA A 5 -2.32 -21.66 16.15
CA ALA A 5 -3.17 -20.49 15.97
C ALA A 5 -4.37 -20.79 15.05
N ALA A 6 -4.14 -21.51 13.95
CA ALA A 6 -5.21 -21.97 13.06
C ALA A 6 -6.22 -22.86 13.79
N LYS A 7 -5.75 -23.85 14.57
CA LYS A 7 -6.62 -24.73 15.38
C LYS A 7 -7.45 -23.94 16.40
N ALA A 8 -6.83 -23.00 17.11
CA ALA A 8 -7.53 -22.17 18.09
C ALA A 8 -8.58 -21.26 17.44
N LEU A 9 -8.24 -20.61 16.32
CA LEU A 9 -9.16 -19.76 15.59
C LEU A 9 -10.33 -20.56 14.99
N ARG A 10 -10.04 -21.74 14.43
CA ARG A 10 -11.08 -22.66 13.94
C ARG A 10 -12.03 -23.07 15.06
N ALA A 11 -11.52 -23.42 16.23
CA ALA A 11 -12.34 -23.78 17.38
C ALA A 11 -13.26 -22.62 17.85
N ALA A 12 -12.79 -21.37 17.79
CA ALA A 12 -13.65 -20.21 18.09
C ALA A 12 -14.79 -20.08 17.08
N PHE A 13 -14.54 -20.28 15.79
CA PHE A 13 -15.57 -20.30 14.77
C PHE A 13 -16.54 -21.48 14.92
N THR A 14 -16.07 -22.63 15.38
CA THR A 14 -16.92 -23.78 15.72
C THR A 14 -17.90 -23.45 16.84
N VAL A 15 -17.46 -22.74 17.88
CA VAL A 15 -18.36 -22.24 18.94
C VAL A 15 -19.45 -21.34 18.37
N MET A 16 -19.10 -20.44 17.43
CA MET A 16 -20.08 -19.58 16.77
C MET A 16 -21.07 -20.38 15.91
N ARG A 17 -20.56 -21.35 15.13
CA ARG A 17 -21.35 -22.21 14.24
C ARG A 17 -22.39 -23.04 15.01
N GLU A 18 -22.00 -23.54 16.19
CA GLU A 18 -22.83 -24.41 17.03
C GLU A 18 -23.71 -23.63 18.02
N ALA A 19 -23.68 -22.29 18.01
CA ALA A 19 -24.49 -21.48 18.91
C ALA A 19 -26.00 -21.77 18.84
N PRO A 20 -26.62 -22.00 17.65
CA PRO A 20 -28.04 -22.36 17.58
C PRO A 20 -28.35 -23.68 18.30
N GLU A 21 -27.49 -24.68 18.13
CA GLU A 21 -27.66 -26.01 18.75
C GLU A 21 -27.48 -25.96 20.27
N ARG A 22 -26.57 -25.11 20.75
CA ARG A 22 -26.28 -24.97 22.19
C ARG A 22 -27.32 -24.16 22.96
N LEU A 23 -28.07 -23.31 22.27
CA LEU A 23 -29.12 -22.47 22.84
C LEU A 23 -30.52 -22.97 22.50
N ALA A 24 -30.62 -24.07 21.74
CA ALA A 24 -31.86 -24.76 21.48
C ALA A 24 -32.58 -25.09 22.80
N ASP A 25 -33.91 -24.95 22.78
CA ASP A 25 -34.79 -25.24 23.92
C ASP A 25 -34.56 -24.36 25.17
N SER A 26 -33.86 -23.23 25.01
CA SER A 26 -33.76 -22.20 26.06
C SER A 26 -34.86 -21.14 25.93
N GLU A 27 -35.19 -20.45 27.03
CA GLU A 27 -36.14 -19.32 27.01
C GLU A 27 -35.70 -18.17 26.09
N LEU A 28 -34.40 -18.13 25.74
CA LEU A 28 -33.83 -17.12 24.86
C LEU A 28 -33.87 -17.53 23.37
N ASP A 29 -34.15 -18.79 23.05
CA ASP A 29 -33.97 -19.34 21.70
C ASP A 29 -34.74 -18.52 20.65
N ASP A 30 -36.04 -18.28 20.88
CA ASP A 30 -36.90 -17.54 19.94
C ASP A 30 -36.56 -16.04 19.88
N GLU A 31 -36.14 -15.43 20.99
CA GLU A 31 -35.86 -14.00 21.07
C GLU A 31 -34.61 -13.61 20.28
N VAL A 32 -33.57 -14.46 20.32
CA VAL A 32 -32.27 -14.16 19.70
C VAL A 32 -31.97 -14.96 18.43
N ARG A 33 -32.88 -15.82 17.95
CA ARG A 33 -32.70 -16.69 16.77
C ARG A 33 -32.13 -15.97 15.54
N PRO A 34 -32.63 -14.79 15.10
CA PRO A 34 -32.07 -14.11 13.93
C PRO A 34 -30.59 -13.75 14.05
N TRP A 35 -30.13 -13.39 15.26
CA TRP A 35 -28.73 -13.07 15.54
C TRP A 35 -27.88 -14.34 15.68
N ILE A 36 -28.41 -15.38 16.33
CA ILE A 36 -27.70 -16.65 16.52
C ILE A 36 -27.53 -17.39 15.18
N ASP A 37 -28.53 -17.38 14.31
CA ASP A 37 -28.42 -17.96 12.97
C ASP A 37 -27.38 -17.22 12.12
N GLN A 38 -27.35 -15.89 12.23
CA GLN A 38 -26.33 -15.08 11.55
C GLN A 38 -24.93 -15.34 12.12
N LEU A 39 -24.81 -15.48 13.44
CA LEU A 39 -23.57 -15.86 14.11
C LEU A 39 -23.09 -17.24 13.63
N ALA A 40 -24.01 -18.19 13.46
CA ALA A 40 -23.70 -19.52 12.96
C ALA A 40 -23.16 -19.49 11.52
N ARG A 41 -23.78 -18.71 10.64
CA ARG A 41 -23.29 -18.47 9.27
C ARG A 41 -21.90 -17.86 9.27
N TYR A 42 -21.62 -16.91 10.16
CA TYR A 42 -20.27 -16.37 10.33
C TYR A 42 -19.28 -17.42 10.86
N GLY A 43 -19.71 -18.30 11.75
CA GLY A 43 -18.94 -19.46 12.21
C GLY A 43 -18.54 -20.38 11.05
N GLU A 44 -19.50 -20.79 10.21
CA GLU A 44 -19.23 -21.60 9.02
C GLU A 44 -18.28 -20.89 8.03
N ALA A 45 -18.50 -19.59 7.78
CA ALA A 45 -17.63 -18.79 6.91
C ALA A 45 -16.21 -18.67 7.48
N GLY A 46 -16.09 -18.52 8.80
CA GLY A 46 -14.82 -18.44 9.51
C GLY A 46 -14.05 -19.77 9.48
N GLU A 47 -14.72 -20.90 9.74
CA GLU A 47 -14.11 -22.22 9.58
C GLU A 47 -13.62 -22.43 8.14
N THR A 48 -14.47 -22.13 7.15
CA THR A 48 -14.12 -22.23 5.73
C THR A 48 -12.91 -21.35 5.38
N ALA A 49 -12.84 -20.13 5.92
CA ALA A 49 -11.71 -19.23 5.72
C ALA A 49 -10.41 -19.78 6.33
N VAL A 50 -10.46 -20.37 7.53
CA VAL A 50 -9.28 -20.98 8.16
C VAL A 50 -8.82 -22.21 7.38
N ASP A 51 -9.74 -23.07 6.96
CA ASP A 51 -9.42 -24.27 6.18
C ASP A 51 -8.84 -23.90 4.80
N LEU A 52 -9.34 -22.82 4.17
CA LEU A 52 -8.77 -22.23 2.95
C LEU A 52 -7.33 -21.73 3.15
N LEU A 53 -7.04 -21.04 4.26
CA LEU A 53 -5.68 -20.58 4.56
C LEU A 53 -4.74 -21.77 4.83
N ALA A 54 -5.23 -22.80 5.51
CA ALA A 54 -4.47 -24.02 5.76
C ALA A 54 -4.14 -24.76 4.44
N ALA A 55 -5.11 -24.86 3.52
CA ALA A 55 -4.92 -25.46 2.20
C ALA A 55 -3.85 -24.71 1.38
N GLN A 56 -3.90 -23.37 1.37
CA GLN A 56 -2.88 -22.54 0.73
C GLN A 56 -1.48 -22.78 1.34
N SER A 57 -1.38 -22.83 2.68
CA SER A 57 -0.10 -23.11 3.34
C SER A 57 0.43 -24.51 3.07
N ALA A 58 -0.43 -25.48 2.73
CA ALA A 58 -0.05 -26.85 2.40
C ALA A 58 0.21 -27.05 0.90
N GLY A 59 -0.03 -26.03 0.06
CA GLY A 59 0.04 -26.14 -1.40
C GLY A 59 -1.11 -26.94 -2.01
N ASP A 60 -2.18 -27.23 -1.26
CA ASP A 60 -3.35 -27.96 -1.77
C ASP A 60 -4.28 -27.01 -2.52
N GLY A 61 -3.97 -26.78 -3.80
CA GLY A 61 -4.77 -25.92 -4.67
C GLY A 61 -6.20 -26.42 -4.88
N ALA A 62 -6.45 -27.73 -4.80
CA ALA A 62 -7.80 -28.29 -4.94
C ALA A 62 -8.68 -27.98 -3.73
N ALA A 63 -8.16 -28.15 -2.51
CA ALA A 63 -8.86 -27.74 -1.30
C ALA A 63 -9.00 -26.22 -1.22
N ALA A 64 -7.97 -25.46 -1.58
CA ALA A 64 -8.02 -24.00 -1.59
C ALA A 64 -9.07 -23.47 -2.57
N TRP A 65 -9.14 -24.02 -3.78
CA TRP A 65 -10.15 -23.60 -4.75
C TRP A 65 -11.58 -23.90 -4.28
N ARG A 66 -11.81 -25.09 -3.73
CA ARG A 66 -13.11 -25.44 -3.13
C ARG A 66 -13.48 -24.48 -1.99
N GLY A 67 -12.53 -24.21 -1.09
CA GLY A 67 -12.71 -23.28 0.04
C GLY A 67 -13.05 -21.86 -0.41
N SER A 68 -12.35 -21.33 -1.41
CA SER A 68 -12.63 -19.97 -1.94
C SER A 68 -14.03 -19.86 -2.55
N ARG A 69 -14.47 -20.86 -3.33
CA ARG A 69 -15.83 -20.89 -3.88
C ARG A 69 -16.89 -20.96 -2.78
N ALA A 70 -16.68 -21.83 -1.78
CA ALA A 70 -17.57 -21.95 -0.64
C ALA A 70 -17.67 -20.64 0.14
N LEU A 71 -16.53 -20.01 0.44
CA LEU A 71 -16.47 -18.74 1.14
C LEU A 71 -17.15 -17.61 0.36
N THR A 72 -17.02 -17.56 -0.98
CA THR A 72 -17.73 -16.56 -1.80
C THR A 72 -19.25 -16.72 -1.70
N ARG A 73 -19.75 -17.97 -1.68
CA ARG A 73 -21.17 -18.24 -1.50
C ARG A 73 -21.64 -17.82 -0.10
N LEU A 74 -20.89 -18.17 0.95
CA LEU A 74 -21.21 -17.81 2.33
C LEU A 74 -21.23 -16.28 2.52
N GLN A 75 -20.26 -15.55 1.95
CA GLN A 75 -20.25 -14.09 1.99
C GLN A 75 -21.46 -13.45 1.29
N LYS A 76 -21.97 -14.06 0.22
CA LYS A 76 -23.20 -13.59 -0.42
C LYS A 76 -24.42 -13.80 0.49
N GLN A 77 -24.50 -14.93 1.16
CA GLN A 77 -25.57 -15.23 2.12
C GLN A 77 -25.52 -14.31 3.34
N LEU A 78 -24.33 -14.03 3.89
CA LEU A 78 -24.14 -13.13 5.02
C LEU A 78 -24.66 -11.72 4.73
N LYS A 79 -24.42 -11.21 3.51
CA LYS A 79 -24.90 -9.89 3.06
C LYS A 79 -26.41 -9.79 2.84
N GLN A 80 -27.10 -10.92 2.70
CA GLN A 80 -28.56 -10.96 2.53
C GLN A 80 -29.29 -10.86 3.88
N SER A 81 -28.58 -11.01 5.00
CA SER A 81 -29.17 -10.84 6.32
C SER A 81 -29.43 -9.37 6.64
N GLY A 82 -30.57 -9.09 7.28
CA GLY A 82 -30.89 -7.76 7.83
C GLY A 82 -30.24 -7.49 9.19
N VAL A 83 -29.45 -8.43 9.72
CA VAL A 83 -28.88 -8.37 11.08
C VAL A 83 -27.35 -8.33 11.03
N THR A 84 -26.77 -7.43 11.83
CA THR A 84 -25.32 -7.24 11.95
C THR A 84 -24.78 -8.00 13.16
N VAL A 85 -23.70 -8.75 12.95
CA VAL A 85 -22.92 -9.43 14.01
C VAL A 85 -21.46 -9.10 13.81
N GLY A 86 -20.79 -8.55 14.84
CA GLY A 86 -19.35 -8.31 14.81
C GLY A 86 -18.90 -7.30 13.74
N GLU A 87 -19.51 -6.11 13.74
CA GLU A 87 -19.18 -5.02 12.81
C GLU A 87 -17.68 -4.71 12.82
N GLY A 88 -17.09 -4.60 11.63
CA GLY A 88 -15.69 -4.20 11.46
C GLY A 88 -14.65 -5.28 11.80
N VAL A 89 -15.03 -6.50 12.17
CA VAL A 89 -14.08 -7.58 12.50
C VAL A 89 -14.20 -8.77 11.56
N LEU A 90 -15.40 -9.38 11.47
CA LEU A 90 -15.59 -10.64 10.76
C LEU A 90 -15.53 -10.45 9.24
N ASP A 91 -16.27 -9.48 8.71
CA ASP A 91 -16.26 -9.18 7.28
C ASP A 91 -14.86 -8.82 6.74
N PRO A 92 -14.08 -7.93 7.41
CA PRO A 92 -12.70 -7.66 7.00
C PRO A 92 -11.82 -8.91 6.98
N PHE A 93 -11.97 -9.83 7.94
CA PHE A 93 -11.22 -11.09 7.97
C PHE A 93 -11.58 -12.00 6.78
N LEU A 94 -12.86 -12.21 6.50
CA LEU A 94 -13.32 -13.03 5.37
C LEU A 94 -12.87 -12.42 4.03
N ALA A 95 -13.00 -11.09 3.89
CA ALA A 95 -12.57 -10.37 2.70
C ALA A 95 -11.04 -10.44 2.51
N ARG A 96 -10.26 -10.32 3.59
CA ARG A 96 -8.80 -10.49 3.55
C ARG A 96 -8.41 -11.89 3.12
N THR A 97 -9.13 -12.92 3.58
CA THR A 97 -8.89 -14.31 3.19
C THR A 97 -9.10 -14.53 1.71
N GLN A 98 -10.19 -14.00 1.13
CA GLN A 98 -10.40 -14.08 -0.33
C GLN A 98 -9.34 -13.32 -1.12
N ARG A 99 -8.90 -12.15 -0.66
CA ARG A 99 -7.80 -11.42 -1.30
C ARG A 99 -6.49 -12.21 -1.26
N ALA A 100 -6.19 -12.87 -0.15
CA ALA A 100 -5.02 -13.74 -0.04
C ALA A 100 -5.11 -14.91 -1.04
N TYR A 101 -6.27 -15.56 -1.17
CA TYR A 101 -6.47 -16.62 -2.17
C TYR A 101 -6.35 -16.10 -3.60
N ALA A 102 -6.97 -14.95 -3.92
CA ALA A 102 -6.86 -14.36 -5.26
C ALA A 102 -5.40 -14.04 -5.60
N ALA A 103 -4.64 -13.55 -4.62
CA ALA A 103 -3.22 -13.30 -4.77
C ALA A 103 -2.39 -14.59 -4.93
N TRP A 104 -2.78 -15.65 -4.23
CA TRP A 104 -2.16 -16.97 -4.29
C TRP A 104 -2.42 -17.65 -5.64
N ALA A 105 -3.66 -17.63 -6.13
CA ALA A 105 -4.04 -18.18 -7.42
C ALA A 105 -3.63 -17.29 -8.61
N GLY A 106 -3.21 -16.04 -8.36
CA GLY A 106 -2.84 -15.05 -9.38
C GLY A 106 -4.02 -14.44 -10.13
N THR A 107 -5.25 -14.64 -9.65
CA THR A 107 -6.48 -14.14 -10.28
C THR A 107 -6.68 -12.63 -10.10
N ASP A 108 -5.94 -12.01 -9.18
CA ASP A 108 -5.89 -10.55 -9.00
C ASP A 108 -4.87 -9.88 -9.93
N SER A 109 -4.15 -10.65 -10.74
CA SER A 109 -3.27 -10.10 -11.75
C SER A 109 -4.10 -9.56 -12.92
N GLU A 110 -3.69 -8.42 -13.48
CA GLU A 110 -4.27 -7.85 -14.72
C GLU A 110 -4.20 -8.83 -15.92
N ARG A 111 -3.43 -9.91 -15.78
CA ARG A 111 -3.16 -10.92 -16.81
C ARG A 111 -4.10 -12.13 -16.71
N ALA A 112 -4.86 -12.23 -15.63
CA ALA A 112 -5.83 -13.30 -15.46
C ALA A 112 -7.02 -13.08 -16.41
N SER A 113 -7.30 -14.06 -17.26
CA SER A 113 -8.52 -14.03 -18.06
C SER A 113 -9.71 -14.52 -17.26
N HIS A 114 -10.85 -13.85 -17.47
CA HIS A 114 -12.16 -14.37 -17.09
C HIS A 114 -12.68 -15.20 -18.27
N GLY A 115 -12.72 -16.53 -18.10
CA GLY A 115 -13.11 -17.46 -19.15
C GLY A 115 -11.95 -18.30 -19.70
N GLY A 116 -12.19 -18.92 -20.86
CA GLY A 116 -11.36 -20.02 -21.39
C GLY A 116 -10.15 -19.61 -22.23
N THR A 117 -9.87 -18.32 -22.46
CA THR A 117 -8.74 -17.90 -23.31
C THR A 117 -8.13 -16.59 -22.80
N ALA A 118 -6.81 -16.51 -22.78
CA ALA A 118 -6.05 -15.32 -22.42
C ALA A 118 -5.03 -15.02 -23.54
N ALA A 119 -5.12 -13.84 -24.16
CA ALA A 119 -4.16 -13.37 -25.15
C ALA A 119 -3.21 -12.33 -24.55
N PHE A 120 -1.99 -12.26 -25.07
CA PHE A 120 -0.93 -11.39 -24.58
C PHE A 120 -0.57 -10.35 -25.67
N PRO A 121 -0.09 -9.15 -25.30
CA PRO A 121 0.28 -8.13 -26.27
C PRO A 121 1.44 -8.52 -27.20
N HIS A 122 2.30 -9.44 -26.75
CA HIS A 122 3.44 -9.99 -27.47
C HIS A 122 3.76 -11.36 -26.90
N ASP A 123 4.57 -12.17 -27.59
CA ASP A 123 4.96 -13.49 -27.12
C ASP A 123 5.81 -13.41 -25.85
N ARG A 124 5.52 -14.29 -24.90
CA ARG A 124 6.10 -14.33 -23.55
C ARG A 124 6.61 -15.71 -23.23
N THR A 125 7.68 -15.78 -22.45
CA THR A 125 8.14 -17.06 -21.91
C THR A 125 7.26 -17.45 -20.73
N LEU A 126 6.56 -18.59 -20.81
CA LEU A 126 5.70 -19.09 -19.74
C LEU A 126 6.51 -19.90 -18.72
N ALA A 127 6.34 -19.59 -17.43
CA ALA A 127 6.83 -20.40 -16.31
C ALA A 127 5.78 -21.43 -15.86
N ALA A 128 4.49 -21.05 -15.87
CA ALA A 128 3.40 -21.94 -15.51
C ALA A 128 2.06 -21.40 -16.02
N VAL A 129 1.03 -22.25 -15.97
CA VAL A 129 -0.37 -21.84 -16.14
C VAL A 129 -1.23 -22.42 -15.03
N THR A 130 -1.96 -21.56 -14.32
CA THR A 130 -3.01 -21.97 -13.38
C THR A 130 -4.37 -21.86 -14.05
N ALA A 131 -5.14 -22.95 -14.08
CA ALA A 131 -6.51 -22.99 -14.58
C ALA A 131 -7.48 -23.33 -13.45
N LEU A 132 -8.46 -22.45 -13.24
CA LEU A 132 -9.54 -22.63 -12.28
C LEU A 132 -10.84 -22.90 -13.04
N THR A 133 -11.44 -24.05 -12.79
CA THR A 133 -12.64 -24.53 -13.49
C THR A 133 -13.69 -25.00 -12.49
N ASP A 134 -14.93 -25.16 -12.93
CA ASP A 134 -15.92 -25.84 -12.09
C ASP A 134 -15.46 -27.30 -11.83
N PRO A 135 -15.54 -27.83 -10.59
CA PRO A 135 -15.11 -29.20 -10.31
C PRO A 135 -15.78 -30.22 -11.23
N GLY A 136 -14.99 -31.19 -11.69
CA GLY A 136 -15.34 -32.19 -12.68
C GLY A 136 -15.18 -31.73 -14.13
N THR A 137 -14.73 -30.50 -14.40
CA THR A 137 -14.41 -30.07 -15.77
C THR A 137 -13.29 -30.96 -16.32
N GLU A 138 -13.54 -31.53 -17.51
CA GLU A 138 -12.57 -32.35 -18.24
C GLU A 138 -12.17 -31.62 -19.52
N GLY A 139 -10.90 -31.74 -19.89
CA GLY A 139 -10.37 -31.04 -21.06
C GLY A 139 -8.86 -30.83 -20.99
N ALA A 140 -8.37 -29.82 -21.69
CA ALA A 140 -6.95 -29.55 -21.83
C ALA A 140 -6.62 -28.06 -21.72
N VAL A 141 -5.36 -27.77 -21.40
CA VAL A 141 -4.80 -26.43 -21.54
C VAL A 141 -3.86 -26.45 -22.73
N GLU A 142 -3.95 -25.41 -23.54
CA GLU A 142 -3.18 -25.22 -24.76
C GLU A 142 -2.53 -23.84 -24.77
N ALA A 143 -1.36 -23.73 -25.40
CA ALA A 143 -0.66 -22.48 -25.64
C ALA A 143 -0.58 -22.24 -27.15
N HIS A 144 -0.82 -21.01 -27.59
CA HIS A 144 -0.61 -20.61 -28.97
C HIS A 144 0.86 -20.18 -29.14
N VAL A 145 1.59 -20.90 -29.97
CA VAL A 145 2.98 -20.61 -30.30
C VAL A 145 3.00 -19.93 -31.67
N PRO A 146 3.51 -18.68 -31.77
CA PRO A 146 3.58 -17.97 -33.05
C PRO A 146 4.26 -18.81 -34.13
N GLY A 147 3.59 -19.00 -35.27
CA GLY A 147 4.07 -19.82 -36.40
C GLY A 147 3.80 -21.33 -36.28
N GLU A 148 3.48 -21.85 -35.10
CA GLU A 148 3.16 -23.27 -34.89
C GLU A 148 1.68 -23.52 -34.53
N GLY A 149 0.96 -22.48 -34.08
CA GLY A 149 -0.45 -22.58 -33.71
C GLY A 149 -0.66 -23.11 -32.28
N TRP A 150 -1.85 -23.66 -32.03
CA TRP A 150 -2.24 -24.16 -30.71
C TRP A 150 -1.60 -25.51 -30.40
N ARG A 151 -0.88 -25.59 -29.27
CA ARG A 151 -0.23 -26.79 -28.78
C ARG A 151 -0.72 -27.14 -27.38
N ARG A 152 -1.05 -28.41 -27.17
CA ARG A 152 -1.44 -28.92 -25.84
C ARG A 152 -0.26 -28.89 -24.88
N ILE A 153 -0.46 -28.29 -23.71
CA ILE A 153 0.54 -28.17 -22.63
C ILE A 153 0.15 -28.96 -21.38
N GLY A 154 -1.11 -29.36 -21.23
CA GLY A 154 -1.54 -30.19 -20.10
C GLY A 154 -3.01 -30.60 -20.15
N ALA A 155 -3.42 -31.43 -19.20
CA ALA A 155 -4.82 -31.80 -18.99
C ALA A 155 -5.42 -30.99 -17.84
N LEU A 156 -6.71 -30.67 -17.91
CA LEU A 156 -7.44 -30.09 -16.78
C LEU A 156 -7.68 -31.17 -15.71
N ALA A 157 -7.41 -30.82 -14.46
CA ALA A 157 -7.68 -31.67 -13.33
C ALA A 157 -9.17 -31.61 -12.94
N ARG A 158 -9.78 -32.78 -12.71
CA ARG A 158 -11.19 -32.91 -12.30
C ARG A 158 -11.48 -32.28 -10.92
N SER A 159 -10.47 -31.96 -10.13
CA SER A 159 -10.63 -31.20 -8.88
C SER A 159 -11.13 -29.76 -9.11
N GLY A 160 -11.01 -29.25 -10.33
CA GLY A 160 -11.28 -27.86 -10.68
C GLY A 160 -10.05 -26.94 -10.55
N PHE A 161 -8.94 -27.42 -9.99
CA PHE A 161 -7.69 -26.68 -9.87
C PHE A 161 -6.58 -27.40 -10.64
N THR A 162 -6.02 -26.74 -11.64
CA THR A 162 -4.87 -27.23 -12.42
C THR A 162 -3.74 -26.23 -12.34
N GLU A 163 -2.54 -26.69 -12.01
CA GLU A 163 -1.32 -25.88 -12.11
C GLU A 163 -0.30 -26.65 -12.95
N LEU A 164 0.00 -26.12 -14.12
CA LEU A 164 0.94 -26.71 -15.06
C LEU A 164 2.26 -25.99 -14.92
N ASP A 165 3.24 -26.67 -14.32
CA ASP A 165 4.64 -26.21 -14.30
C ASP A 165 5.25 -26.42 -15.69
N LEU A 166 5.72 -25.32 -16.29
CA LEU A 166 6.32 -25.31 -17.61
C LEU A 166 7.84 -25.16 -17.54
N THR A 167 8.45 -25.18 -16.36
CA THR A 167 9.90 -25.12 -16.19
C THR A 167 10.62 -26.46 -16.46
N GLY A 168 9.85 -27.55 -16.62
CA GLY A 168 10.38 -28.88 -17.00
C GLY A 168 10.19 -29.19 -18.49
N LYS A 169 9.25 -30.07 -18.81
CA LYS A 169 9.01 -30.58 -20.18
C LYS A 169 8.77 -29.48 -21.24
N HIS A 170 8.28 -28.33 -20.81
CA HIS A 170 7.94 -27.20 -21.69
C HIS A 170 8.84 -25.98 -21.42
N GLU A 171 10.05 -26.20 -20.90
CA GLU A 171 10.97 -25.10 -20.56
C GLU A 171 11.23 -24.19 -21.76
N GLY A 172 11.19 -22.87 -21.53
CA GLY A 172 11.41 -21.88 -22.58
C GLY A 172 10.23 -21.71 -23.55
N LEU A 173 9.07 -22.33 -23.30
CA LEU A 173 7.88 -22.16 -24.15
C LEU A 173 7.49 -20.68 -24.27
N ARG A 174 7.58 -20.16 -25.49
CA ARG A 174 7.11 -18.82 -25.86
C ARG A 174 5.73 -18.90 -26.48
N ALA A 175 4.78 -18.17 -25.91
CA ALA A 175 3.40 -18.13 -26.37
C ALA A 175 2.86 -16.71 -26.34
N ASP A 176 1.96 -16.38 -27.26
CA ASP A 176 1.21 -15.12 -27.30
C ASP A 176 -0.24 -15.28 -26.80
N ALA A 177 -0.71 -16.51 -26.58
CA ALA A 177 -1.98 -16.80 -25.94
C ALA A 177 -1.99 -18.17 -25.24
N ILE A 178 -2.90 -18.33 -24.30
CA ILE A 178 -3.25 -19.62 -23.69
C ILE A 178 -4.77 -19.81 -23.71
N ARG A 179 -5.22 -21.05 -23.79
CA ARG A 179 -6.64 -21.39 -23.65
C ARG A 179 -6.84 -22.69 -22.90
N ALA A 180 -8.01 -22.83 -22.30
CA ALA A 180 -8.51 -24.07 -21.76
C ALA A 180 -9.70 -24.54 -22.61
N THR A 181 -9.58 -25.74 -23.17
CA THR A 181 -10.64 -26.40 -23.92
C THR A 181 -11.38 -27.36 -22.99
N VAL A 182 -12.71 -27.35 -23.07
CA VAL A 182 -13.58 -28.22 -22.27
C VAL A 182 -14.18 -29.29 -23.18
N ALA A 183 -14.40 -30.50 -22.65
CA ALA A 183 -15.05 -31.59 -23.37
C ALA A 183 -16.42 -31.15 -23.94
N VAL A 184 -16.68 -31.57 -25.18
CA VAL A 184 -17.90 -31.23 -25.93
C VAL A 184 -19.14 -31.68 -25.15
N GLY A 185 -20.15 -30.81 -25.04
CA GLY A 185 -21.40 -31.10 -24.34
C GLY A 185 -21.37 -30.87 -22.83
N SER A 186 -20.27 -30.35 -22.26
CA SER A 186 -20.22 -29.97 -20.85
C SER A 186 -20.90 -28.62 -20.60
N ASP A 187 -21.68 -28.54 -19.52
CA ASP A 187 -22.21 -27.30 -18.94
C ASP A 187 -21.21 -26.58 -18.01
N ARG A 188 -20.05 -27.21 -17.78
CA ARG A 188 -19.01 -26.72 -16.86
C ARG A 188 -18.11 -25.70 -17.55
N SER A 189 -17.70 -24.70 -16.78
CA SER A 189 -16.98 -23.54 -17.32
C SER A 189 -15.57 -23.41 -16.77
N VAL A 190 -14.68 -22.85 -17.60
CA VAL A 190 -13.42 -22.28 -17.14
C VAL A 190 -13.73 -20.94 -16.49
N ARG A 191 -13.36 -20.80 -15.22
CA ARG A 191 -13.56 -19.57 -14.45
C ARG A 191 -12.42 -18.59 -14.69
N HIS A 192 -11.20 -19.08 -14.51
CA HIS A 192 -10.00 -18.27 -14.68
C HIS A 192 -8.89 -19.06 -15.35
N LEU A 193 -8.12 -18.34 -16.18
CA LEU A 193 -6.89 -18.83 -16.75
C LEU A 193 -5.78 -17.81 -16.48
N VAL A 194 -4.76 -18.23 -15.74
CA VAL A 194 -3.72 -17.35 -15.18
C VAL A 194 -2.35 -17.77 -15.71
N PRO A 195 -1.72 -16.94 -16.58
CA PRO A 195 -0.35 -17.16 -17.02
C PRO A 195 0.66 -16.67 -15.98
N TRP A 196 1.68 -17.47 -15.70
CA TRP A 196 2.87 -17.07 -14.97
C TRP A 196 4.03 -16.94 -15.96
N PHE A 197 4.68 -15.79 -16.01
CA PHE A 197 5.75 -15.53 -16.98
C PHE A 197 7.15 -15.69 -16.37
N ALA A 198 8.04 -16.37 -17.09
CA ALA A 198 9.44 -16.54 -16.72
C ALA A 198 10.30 -15.30 -17.04
N ASP A 199 9.83 -14.42 -17.92
CA ASP A 199 10.54 -13.22 -18.40
C ASP A 199 10.24 -11.96 -17.56
N THR A 200 9.66 -12.12 -16.37
CA THR A 200 9.49 -11.05 -15.38
C THR A 200 10.30 -11.35 -14.11
N PRO A 201 10.56 -10.39 -13.22
CA PRO A 201 11.11 -10.70 -11.90
C PRO A 201 10.28 -11.76 -11.16
N ASP A 202 10.94 -12.59 -10.36
CA ASP A 202 10.29 -13.65 -9.58
C ASP A 202 9.40 -13.10 -8.45
N ALA A 203 9.70 -11.91 -7.96
CA ALA A 203 8.92 -11.23 -6.93
C ALA A 203 8.79 -9.74 -7.24
N ARG A 204 7.64 -9.18 -6.83
CA ARG A 204 7.38 -7.76 -6.86
C ARG A 204 7.97 -7.07 -5.64
N LEU A 205 8.74 -6.00 -5.84
CA LEU A 205 9.20 -5.09 -4.79
C LEU A 205 8.43 -3.77 -4.86
N SER A 206 7.77 -3.41 -3.77
CA SER A 206 7.26 -2.05 -3.53
C SER A 206 7.76 -1.52 -2.18
N VAL A 207 7.56 -0.24 -1.92
CA VAL A 207 7.99 0.44 -0.68
C VAL A 207 6.81 1.20 -0.11
N SER A 208 6.72 1.28 1.23
CA SER A 208 5.59 1.96 1.89
C SER A 208 5.50 3.46 1.57
N ARG A 209 6.61 4.06 1.14
CA ARG A 209 6.71 5.43 0.61
C ARG A 209 7.95 5.51 -0.29
N THR A 210 7.91 6.34 -1.32
CA THR A 210 9.06 6.59 -2.21
C THR A 210 9.90 7.77 -1.78
N GLU A 211 9.32 8.68 -0.99
CA GLU A 211 9.99 9.86 -0.46
C GLU A 211 9.87 9.92 1.06
N ALA A 212 10.90 10.46 1.72
CA ALA A 212 10.87 10.72 3.15
C ALA A 212 11.81 11.86 3.56
N ASP A 213 11.39 12.62 4.56
CA ASP A 213 12.23 13.63 5.21
C ASP A 213 12.96 12.99 6.40
N ALA A 214 14.23 13.33 6.54
CA ALA A 214 15.06 12.88 7.66
C ALA A 214 15.88 14.05 8.23
N GLU A 215 15.98 14.09 9.56
CA GLU A 215 16.82 15.04 10.25
C GLU A 215 18.28 14.54 10.27
N ILE A 216 19.21 15.42 9.91
CA ILE A 216 20.65 15.17 9.98
C ILE A 216 21.07 15.02 11.44
N GLY A 217 21.68 13.89 11.78
CA GLY A 217 22.03 13.52 13.15
C GLY A 217 20.84 13.02 13.98
N GLY A 218 19.66 12.86 13.37
CA GLY A 218 18.46 12.33 14.01
C GLY A 218 18.45 10.81 14.13
N GLY A 219 17.35 10.28 14.68
CA GLY A 219 17.13 8.83 14.78
C GLY A 219 16.88 8.14 13.42
N PRO A 220 16.97 6.80 13.38
CA PRO A 220 16.79 6.04 12.14
C PRO A 220 15.34 6.14 11.63
N LEU A 221 15.20 6.45 10.34
CA LEU A 221 13.94 6.36 9.62
C LEU A 221 13.67 4.90 9.24
N ARG A 222 12.47 4.40 9.54
CA ARG A 222 12.04 3.04 9.18
C ARG A 222 11.05 3.06 8.02
N ILE A 223 11.44 2.47 6.90
CA ILE A 223 10.60 2.23 5.73
C ILE A 223 10.34 0.73 5.60
N SER A 224 9.17 0.32 5.10
CA SER A 224 8.86 -1.09 4.85
C SER A 224 8.93 -1.37 3.35
N ALA A 225 9.85 -2.25 2.96
CA ALA A 225 9.86 -2.87 1.64
C ALA A 225 8.85 -4.02 1.62
N LYS A 226 7.90 -3.98 0.70
CA LYS A 226 6.83 -4.97 0.57
C LYS A 226 7.13 -5.88 -0.61
N LEU A 227 7.21 -7.17 -0.32
CA LEU A 227 7.55 -8.21 -1.26
C LEU A 227 6.35 -9.11 -1.52
N ARG A 228 6.13 -9.49 -2.78
CA ARG A 228 5.09 -10.44 -3.17
C ARG A 228 5.60 -11.37 -4.27
N SER A 229 5.37 -12.68 -4.16
CA SER A 229 5.75 -13.64 -5.20
C SER A 229 4.96 -13.39 -6.50
N LEU A 230 5.66 -13.43 -7.63
CA LEU A 230 5.11 -13.45 -8.99
C LEU A 230 5.31 -14.82 -9.64
N ARG A 231 5.44 -15.85 -8.82
CA ARG A 231 5.55 -17.25 -9.21
C ARG A 231 4.42 -18.06 -8.59
N PRO A 232 4.06 -19.21 -9.19
CA PRO A 232 3.15 -20.18 -8.59
C PRO A 232 3.79 -20.92 -7.40
N GLY A 233 4.66 -20.26 -6.64
CA GLY A 233 5.41 -20.84 -5.53
C GLY A 233 6.08 -19.76 -4.68
N ASP A 234 6.68 -20.23 -3.60
CA ASP A 234 7.47 -19.38 -2.70
C ASP A 234 8.74 -18.93 -3.40
N VAL A 235 9.14 -17.69 -3.14
CA VAL A 235 10.35 -17.09 -3.73
C VAL A 235 11.28 -16.66 -2.61
N THR A 236 12.53 -17.11 -2.68
CA THR A 236 13.57 -16.69 -1.74
C THR A 236 14.53 -15.71 -2.41
N GLY A 237 14.84 -14.62 -1.71
CA GLY A 237 15.76 -13.61 -2.22
C GLY A 237 16.36 -12.77 -1.11
N ALA A 238 17.37 -11.98 -1.44
CA ALA A 238 18.01 -11.04 -0.53
C ALA A 238 17.59 -9.61 -0.86
N LEU A 239 17.13 -8.87 0.16
CA LEU A 239 16.96 -7.43 0.04
C LEU A 239 18.32 -6.76 0.18
N ARG A 240 18.65 -5.88 -0.75
CA ARG A 240 19.90 -5.10 -0.76
C ARG A 240 19.56 -3.63 -0.94
N ALA A 241 20.36 -2.76 -0.36
CA ALA A 241 20.24 -1.32 -0.57
C ALA A 241 21.63 -0.75 -0.87
N LYS A 242 21.73 0.13 -1.86
CA LYS A 242 22.96 0.85 -2.19
C LYS A 242 22.94 2.19 -1.48
N ALA A 243 23.62 2.27 -0.35
CA ALA A 243 23.71 3.52 0.42
C ALA A 243 24.56 4.56 -0.34
N PRO A 244 24.05 5.79 -0.56
CA PRO A 244 24.85 6.88 -1.11
C PRO A 244 25.87 7.38 -0.07
N ARG A 245 26.90 8.10 -0.52
CA ARG A 245 27.93 8.65 0.38
C ARG A 245 27.30 9.55 1.45
N GLY A 246 27.64 9.31 2.71
CA GLY A 246 27.13 10.08 3.84
C GLY A 246 25.76 9.64 4.35
N ILE A 247 25.17 8.55 3.83
CA ILE A 247 23.94 7.95 4.35
C ILE A 247 24.22 6.52 4.76
N GLU A 248 23.65 6.09 5.88
CA GLU A 248 23.71 4.69 6.31
C GLU A 248 22.37 4.01 6.04
N VAL A 249 22.41 2.81 5.48
CA VAL A 249 21.21 2.01 5.21
C VAL A 249 21.42 0.60 5.74
N LYS A 250 20.50 0.14 6.58
CA LYS A 250 20.47 -1.22 7.13
C LYS A 250 19.25 -1.96 6.59
N VAL A 251 19.49 -3.15 6.05
CA VAL A 251 18.48 -4.12 5.64
C VAL A 251 18.82 -5.47 6.27
N PRO A 252 17.84 -6.37 6.47
CA PRO A 252 18.12 -7.72 6.96
C PRO A 252 19.12 -8.43 6.05
N GLY A 253 20.21 -8.94 6.64
CA GLY A 253 21.27 -9.63 5.90
C GLY A 253 20.92 -11.07 5.50
N THR A 254 19.83 -11.62 6.03
CA THR A 254 19.36 -12.98 5.73
C THR A 254 18.39 -12.98 4.54
N PRO A 255 18.44 -14.02 3.69
CA PRO A 255 17.42 -14.21 2.67
C PRO A 255 16.01 -14.21 3.27
N THR A 256 15.10 -13.54 2.58
CA THR A 256 13.68 -13.47 2.91
C THR A 256 12.93 -14.46 2.03
N SER A 257 12.16 -15.35 2.65
CA SER A 257 11.19 -16.18 1.95
C SER A 257 9.89 -15.40 1.78
N VAL A 258 9.46 -15.24 0.53
CA VAL A 258 8.22 -14.59 0.12
C VAL A 258 7.22 -15.69 -0.20
N VAL A 259 6.37 -15.99 0.77
CA VAL A 259 5.35 -17.05 0.64
C VAL A 259 4.33 -16.65 -0.43
N ARG A 260 4.00 -17.59 -1.31
CA ARG A 260 3.00 -17.39 -2.38
C ARG A 260 1.70 -16.80 -1.82
N GLY A 261 1.13 -15.83 -2.52
CA GLY A 261 -0.14 -15.19 -2.14
C GLY A 261 -0.10 -14.29 -0.90
N THR A 262 1.08 -14.10 -0.30
CA THR A 262 1.26 -13.20 0.85
C THR A 262 2.07 -11.97 0.46
N GLU A 263 1.91 -10.90 1.25
CA GLU A 263 2.81 -9.75 1.23
C GLU A 263 3.73 -9.83 2.46
N VAL A 264 5.04 -9.83 2.22
CA VAL A 264 6.06 -9.85 3.26
C VAL A 264 6.67 -8.46 3.39
N GLY A 265 6.56 -7.87 4.58
CA GLY A 265 7.21 -6.60 4.90
C GLY A 265 8.62 -6.82 5.44
N VAL A 266 9.60 -6.18 4.81
CA VAL A 266 11.01 -6.20 5.20
C VAL A 266 11.42 -4.78 5.58
N PRO A 267 11.92 -4.56 6.81
CA PRO A 267 12.31 -3.22 7.24
C PRO A 267 13.58 -2.75 6.49
N VAL A 268 13.59 -1.47 6.13
CA VAL A 268 14.75 -0.71 5.64
C VAL A 268 14.95 0.43 6.62
N GLU A 269 16.05 0.40 7.39
CA GLU A 269 16.41 1.49 8.30
C GLU A 269 17.40 2.41 7.63
N ILE A 270 17.12 3.70 7.64
CA ILE A 270 17.94 4.73 7.02
C ILE A 270 18.34 5.73 8.10
N THR A 271 19.65 5.94 8.25
CA THR A 271 20.20 6.94 9.17
C THR A 271 20.91 8.01 8.36
N VAL A 272 20.70 9.27 8.73
CA VAL A 272 21.43 10.42 8.18
C VAL A 272 22.41 10.89 9.25
N PRO A 273 23.69 10.45 9.23
CA PRO A 273 24.65 10.80 10.27
C PRO A 273 24.87 12.31 10.41
N ALA A 274 25.32 12.72 11.59
CA ALA A 274 25.75 14.10 11.80
C ALA A 274 26.86 14.50 10.81
N GLY A 275 26.83 15.75 10.34
CA GLY A 275 27.80 16.25 9.35
C GLY A 275 27.45 15.96 7.88
N THR A 276 26.41 15.17 7.61
CA THR A 276 25.87 14.98 6.26
C THR A 276 25.45 16.31 5.64
N ARG A 277 25.71 16.51 4.35
CA ARG A 277 25.27 17.73 3.65
C ARG A 277 23.75 17.70 3.47
N PRO A 278 23.02 18.80 3.74
CA PRO A 278 21.61 18.89 3.38
C PRO A 278 21.39 18.65 1.88
N GLY A 279 20.29 17.97 1.53
CA GLY A 279 19.97 17.64 0.15
C GLY A 279 19.16 16.35 0.01
N THR A 280 18.89 15.96 -1.23
CA THR A 280 18.16 14.73 -1.57
C THR A 280 19.14 13.61 -1.89
N TYR A 281 18.89 12.44 -1.32
CA TYR A 281 19.70 11.24 -1.47
C TYR A 281 18.85 10.09 -1.99
N ASP A 282 19.17 9.60 -3.19
CA ASP A 282 18.51 8.45 -3.78
C ASP A 282 19.18 7.15 -3.35
N ILE A 283 18.37 6.24 -2.83
CA ILE A 283 18.77 4.94 -2.30
C ILE A 283 18.10 3.86 -3.15
N PRO A 284 18.83 3.24 -4.09
CA PRO A 284 18.35 2.07 -4.79
C PRO A 284 18.20 0.89 -3.83
N VAL A 285 16.99 0.36 -3.70
CA VAL A 285 16.65 -0.86 -2.96
C VAL A 285 16.31 -1.94 -3.96
N THR A 286 17.01 -3.07 -3.90
CA THR A 286 16.86 -4.18 -4.83
C THR A 286 16.49 -5.44 -4.06
N PHE A 287 15.45 -6.14 -4.50
CA PHE A 287 15.19 -7.51 -4.08
C PHE A 287 15.73 -8.45 -5.14
N ALA A 288 16.87 -9.07 -4.83
CA ALA A 288 17.53 -10.01 -5.73
C ALA A 288 17.08 -11.43 -5.38
N THR A 289 16.40 -12.07 -6.32
CA THR A 289 15.99 -13.46 -6.17
C THR A 289 17.06 -14.39 -6.71
N SER A 290 17.28 -15.51 -6.03
CA SER A 290 18.04 -16.62 -6.59
C SER A 290 17.04 -17.53 -7.29
N GLY A 291 16.78 -17.30 -8.57
CA GLY A 291 15.87 -18.12 -9.37
C GLY A 291 16.48 -19.47 -9.75
N ALA A 292 15.63 -20.51 -9.84
CA ALA A 292 15.98 -21.84 -10.35
C ALA A 292 16.24 -21.88 -11.87
N SER A 293 15.93 -20.80 -12.60
CA SER A 293 16.01 -20.70 -14.07
C SER A 293 17.26 -19.98 -14.59
N GLY A 294 18.25 -19.69 -13.73
CA GLY A 294 19.50 -19.03 -14.14
C GLY A 294 19.39 -17.55 -14.55
N ALA A 295 18.18 -16.99 -14.64
CA ALA A 295 17.98 -15.56 -14.87
C ALA A 295 18.08 -14.77 -13.54
N SER A 296 19.03 -13.85 -13.44
CA SER A 296 19.13 -12.91 -12.31
C SER A 296 18.03 -11.86 -12.39
N GLY A 297 16.81 -12.22 -11.99
CA GLY A 297 15.66 -11.32 -11.94
C GLY A 297 15.57 -10.61 -10.59
N GLY A 298 16.08 -9.38 -10.50
CA GLY A 298 15.88 -8.51 -9.34
C GLY A 298 14.98 -7.35 -9.68
N GLU A 299 14.07 -6.97 -8.78
CA GLU A 299 13.33 -5.70 -8.91
C GLU A 299 14.01 -4.63 -8.06
N THR A 300 14.19 -3.44 -8.64
CA THR A 300 14.77 -2.28 -7.95
C THR A 300 13.76 -1.16 -7.82
N ARG A 301 13.71 -0.55 -6.64
CA ARG A 301 12.93 0.65 -6.34
C ARG A 301 13.85 1.70 -5.73
N THR A 302 13.68 2.95 -6.13
CA THR A 302 14.44 4.07 -5.57
C THR A 302 13.65 4.71 -4.43
N LEU A 303 14.32 4.88 -3.29
CA LEU A 303 13.85 5.66 -2.15
C LEU A 303 14.60 7.00 -2.14
N SER A 304 13.89 8.12 -2.18
CA SER A 304 14.49 9.45 -2.08
C SER A 304 14.35 9.99 -0.67
N VAL A 305 15.49 10.27 -0.03
CA VAL A 305 15.54 10.80 1.33
C VAL A 305 16.02 12.25 1.30
N ARG A 306 15.18 13.16 1.79
CA ARG A 306 15.51 14.57 1.92
C ARG A 306 16.09 14.82 3.31
N ALA A 307 17.40 15.06 3.36
CA ALA A 307 18.13 15.32 4.58
C ALA A 307 18.07 16.80 4.94
N PHE A 308 17.49 17.12 6.09
CA PHE A 308 17.35 18.48 6.59
C PHE A 308 18.17 18.71 7.85
N PRO A 309 18.74 19.91 8.03
CA PRO A 309 19.39 20.26 9.28
C PRO A 309 18.41 20.17 10.45
N ARG A 310 18.94 19.89 11.65
CA ARG A 310 18.17 19.99 12.89
C ARG A 310 17.74 21.44 13.12
N THR A 311 16.57 21.63 13.72
CA THR A 311 16.06 22.93 14.15
C THR A 311 16.02 23.03 15.68
N ALA A 312 16.19 24.23 16.21
CA ALA A 312 16.17 24.50 17.65
C ALA A 312 15.81 25.97 17.91
N GLY A 313 15.64 26.31 19.19
CA GLY A 313 15.34 27.67 19.63
C GLY A 313 13.84 28.01 19.66
N PRO A 314 13.50 29.27 19.98
CA PRO A 314 12.11 29.73 20.04
C PRO A 314 11.49 29.86 18.65
N ASP A 315 10.17 30.04 18.61
CA ASP A 315 9.43 30.44 17.41
C ASP A 315 9.81 31.88 17.03
N LEU A 316 10.50 32.02 15.90
CA LEU A 316 10.99 33.29 15.37
C LEU A 316 9.91 34.15 14.72
N ALA A 317 8.77 33.55 14.37
CA ALA A 317 7.65 34.29 13.79
C ALA A 317 6.79 34.96 14.87
N ARG A 318 6.92 34.54 16.14
CA ARG A 318 6.14 35.06 17.26
C ARG A 318 6.23 36.59 17.37
N GLY A 319 5.10 37.27 17.25
CA GLY A 319 5.02 38.73 17.33
C GLY A 319 5.72 39.48 16.18
N ALA A 320 6.09 38.78 15.11
CA ALA A 320 6.71 39.37 13.93
C ALA A 320 5.77 40.37 13.24
N LYS A 321 6.35 41.32 12.50
CA LYS A 321 5.57 42.22 11.65
C LYS A 321 5.05 41.45 10.44
N THR A 322 3.73 41.43 10.25
CA THR A 322 3.08 40.65 9.19
C THR A 322 2.39 41.51 8.14
N SER A 323 2.22 40.95 6.95
CA SER A 323 1.30 41.46 5.93
C SER A 323 0.70 40.29 5.13
N SER A 324 -0.36 40.56 4.37
CA SER A 324 -1.03 39.59 3.51
C SER A 324 -1.37 40.21 2.15
N SER A 325 -1.77 39.39 1.18
CA SER A 325 -2.38 39.86 -0.07
C SER A 325 -3.77 40.49 0.12
N GLY A 326 -4.35 40.32 1.31
CA GLY A 326 -5.69 40.72 1.69
C GLY A 326 -6.16 39.85 2.85
N ASP A 327 -7.04 40.42 3.68
CA ASP A 327 -7.68 39.72 4.78
C ASP A 327 -9.18 39.52 4.44
N GLU A 328 -9.78 38.41 4.89
CA GLU A 328 -11.21 38.11 4.71
C GLU A 328 -12.06 39.25 5.30
N THR A 329 -11.72 39.65 6.53
CA THR A 329 -12.26 40.81 7.24
C THR A 329 -11.19 41.37 8.16
N LYS A 330 -11.43 42.55 8.74
CA LYS A 330 -10.57 43.15 9.77
C LYS A 330 -10.42 42.31 11.04
N ASP A 331 -11.31 41.34 11.26
CA ASP A 331 -11.32 40.48 12.45
C ASP A 331 -10.38 39.26 12.29
N PHE A 332 -9.87 39.01 11.07
CA PHE A 332 -8.94 37.92 10.76
C PHE A 332 -7.61 38.45 10.17
N PRO A 333 -6.93 39.39 10.85
CA PRO A 333 -5.76 40.07 10.30
C PRO A 333 -4.56 39.13 10.19
N ALA A 334 -3.60 39.48 9.33
CA ALA A 334 -2.34 38.73 9.18
C ALA A 334 -1.60 38.50 10.51
N SER A 335 -1.68 39.46 11.45
CA SER A 335 -0.99 39.37 12.75
C SER A 335 -1.52 38.24 13.64
N ALA A 336 -2.76 37.80 13.42
CA ALA A 336 -3.37 36.73 14.20
C ALA A 336 -2.69 35.38 14.00
N ALA A 337 -1.95 35.16 12.91
CA ALA A 337 -1.20 33.92 12.71
C ALA A 337 0.09 33.83 13.55
N VAL A 338 0.51 34.91 14.23
CA VAL A 338 1.76 34.97 14.99
C VAL A 338 1.61 35.56 16.40
N ASP A 339 0.38 35.78 16.86
CA ASP A 339 0.10 36.35 18.18
C ASP A 339 0.22 35.31 19.31
N GLY A 340 0.09 34.02 18.98
CA GLY A 340 0.15 32.92 19.93
C GLY A 340 -1.15 32.52 20.59
N ASP A 341 -2.27 33.14 20.23
CA ASP A 341 -3.58 32.74 20.70
C ASP A 341 -4.13 31.63 19.78
N PRO A 342 -4.37 30.40 20.28
CA PRO A 342 -4.88 29.32 19.45
C PRO A 342 -6.31 29.55 18.93
N LYS A 343 -6.99 30.63 19.36
CA LYS A 343 -8.36 31.02 19.00
C LYS A 343 -8.43 32.13 17.94
N THR A 344 -7.33 32.78 17.62
CA THR A 344 -7.27 33.82 16.58
C THR A 344 -6.63 33.24 15.32
N ARG A 345 -7.01 33.75 14.14
CA ARG A 345 -6.50 33.26 12.86
C ARG A 345 -6.37 34.39 11.85
N TRP A 346 -5.40 34.26 10.97
CA TRP A 346 -5.45 34.95 9.69
C TRP A 346 -6.42 34.21 8.76
N SER A 347 -7.11 34.96 7.90
CA SER A 347 -7.94 34.43 6.83
C SER A 347 -7.82 35.30 5.60
N SER A 348 -7.66 34.71 4.42
CA SER A 348 -7.63 35.44 3.15
C SER A 348 -9.03 35.62 2.55
N PRO A 349 -9.19 36.54 1.58
CA PRO A 349 -10.29 36.48 0.63
C PRO A 349 -10.35 35.10 -0.06
N ALA A 350 -11.54 34.75 -0.57
CA ALA A 350 -11.82 33.46 -1.18
C ALA A 350 -11.28 33.35 -2.63
N GLU A 351 -9.95 33.47 -2.78
CA GLU A 351 -9.24 33.42 -4.05
C GLU A 351 -7.94 32.61 -3.96
N ASP A 352 -7.60 31.91 -5.03
CA ASP A 352 -6.29 31.27 -5.14
C ASP A 352 -5.20 32.33 -5.35
N GLY A 353 -3.96 32.03 -4.97
CA GLY A 353 -2.86 33.00 -5.09
C GLY A 353 -2.74 33.97 -3.92
N ALA A 354 -3.64 33.92 -2.95
CA ALA A 354 -3.52 34.71 -1.72
C ALA A 354 -2.28 34.27 -0.90
N TRP A 355 -1.65 35.22 -0.21
CA TRP A 355 -0.44 34.98 0.56
C TRP A 355 -0.46 35.67 1.92
N TRP A 356 0.28 35.06 2.86
CA TRP A 356 0.62 35.62 4.16
C TRP A 356 2.14 35.72 4.28
N GLN A 357 2.67 36.77 4.91
CA GLN A 357 4.10 36.89 5.13
C GLN A 357 4.46 37.57 6.45
N ALA A 358 5.66 37.31 6.95
CA ALA A 358 6.24 37.93 8.13
C ALA A 358 7.68 38.40 7.89
N GLU A 359 8.05 39.49 8.56
CA GLU A 359 9.42 39.99 8.72
C GLU A 359 9.97 39.51 10.08
N LEU A 360 10.99 38.66 10.04
CA LEU A 360 11.73 38.20 11.21
C LEU A 360 12.61 39.33 11.76
N ALA A 361 12.91 39.27 13.07
CA ALA A 361 13.69 40.29 13.76
C ALA A 361 15.10 40.48 13.17
N GLU A 362 15.72 39.40 12.71
CA GLU A 362 17.04 39.39 12.09
C GLU A 362 17.13 38.32 10.98
N PRO A 363 18.09 38.44 10.04
CA PRO A 363 18.34 37.39 9.06
C PRO A 363 18.82 36.10 9.72
N VAL A 364 18.17 34.98 9.41
CA VAL A 364 18.49 33.65 9.96
C VAL A 364 18.71 32.61 8.87
N ARG A 365 19.35 31.50 9.23
CA ARG A 365 19.26 30.26 8.46
C ARG A 365 18.00 29.50 8.90
N LEU A 366 16.93 29.64 8.15
CA LEU A 366 15.63 29.02 8.45
C LEU A 366 15.65 27.52 8.11
N GLY A 367 15.25 26.69 9.07
CA GLY A 367 15.24 25.23 8.93
C GLY A 367 13.84 24.62 8.85
N GLN A 368 12.82 25.30 9.38
CA GLN A 368 11.45 24.79 9.38
C GLN A 368 10.42 25.89 9.52
N VAL A 369 9.29 25.69 8.86
CA VAL A 369 8.04 26.43 9.10
C VAL A 369 6.98 25.42 9.52
N VAL A 370 6.27 25.70 10.62
CA VAL A 370 5.11 24.93 11.06
C VAL A 370 3.86 25.75 10.80
N LEU A 371 2.91 25.14 10.09
CA LEU A 371 1.64 25.75 9.73
C LEU A 371 0.54 25.04 10.50
N ARG A 372 -0.33 25.80 11.17
CA ARG A 372 -1.58 25.27 11.73
C ARG A 372 -2.73 25.85 10.93
N TRP A 373 -3.17 25.11 9.92
CA TRP A 373 -4.34 25.45 9.11
C TRP A 373 -5.64 25.28 9.90
N GLN A 374 -6.64 26.08 9.54
CA GLN A 374 -8.05 25.79 9.84
C GLN A 374 -8.60 24.78 8.80
N ASP A 375 -9.89 24.44 8.87
CA ASP A 375 -10.58 23.64 7.85
C ASP A 375 -10.49 24.26 6.44
N ALA A 376 -10.35 25.59 6.35
CA ALA A 376 -10.03 26.32 5.14
C ALA A 376 -8.50 26.37 4.93
N TYR A 377 -7.94 25.36 4.26
CA TYR A 377 -6.50 25.19 4.04
C TYR A 377 -6.10 25.23 2.55
N ALA A 378 -4.80 25.30 2.30
CA ALA A 378 -4.24 25.20 0.96
C ALA A 378 -3.99 23.74 0.56
N ALA A 379 -4.62 23.28 -0.52
CA ALA A 379 -4.31 21.99 -1.15
C ALA A 379 -2.93 22.04 -1.84
N GLY A 380 -2.58 23.20 -2.40
CA GLY A 380 -1.25 23.49 -2.94
C GLY A 380 -0.74 24.83 -2.42
N TYR A 381 0.52 24.87 -1.97
CA TYR A 381 1.18 26.10 -1.52
C TYR A 381 2.71 26.03 -1.61
N ARG A 382 3.34 27.21 -1.52
CA ARG A 382 4.79 27.36 -1.44
C ARG A 382 5.18 28.10 -0.16
N VAL A 383 6.27 27.66 0.45
CA VAL A 383 6.99 28.48 1.43
C VAL A 383 8.11 29.18 0.71
N GLN A 384 8.06 30.50 0.70
CA GLN A 384 9.05 31.36 0.09
C GLN A 384 9.83 32.11 1.16
N THR A 385 11.10 32.41 0.85
CA THR A 385 12.00 33.15 1.73
C THR A 385 12.62 34.32 0.97
N SER A 386 12.97 35.37 1.70
CA SER A 386 13.61 36.55 1.13
C SER A 386 14.52 37.22 2.16
N ALA A 387 15.57 37.89 1.68
CA ALA A 387 16.46 38.72 2.50
C ALA A 387 15.96 40.18 2.60
N ASP A 388 15.21 40.65 1.59
CA ASP A 388 14.85 42.06 1.39
C ASP A 388 13.33 42.32 1.33
N GLY A 389 12.51 41.26 1.35
CA GLY A 389 11.05 41.32 1.27
C GLY A 389 10.52 41.60 -0.14
N ARG A 390 11.42 41.72 -1.14
CA ARG A 390 11.10 42.09 -2.53
C ARG A 390 11.41 40.93 -3.48
N THR A 391 12.60 40.34 -3.34
CA THR A 391 13.05 39.22 -4.15
C THR A 391 12.79 37.93 -3.40
N TRP A 392 11.91 37.08 -3.93
CA TRP A 392 11.46 35.85 -3.27
C TRP A 392 12.02 34.62 -3.96
N ARG A 393 12.54 33.68 -3.16
CA ARG A 393 12.90 32.33 -3.62
C ARG A 393 11.97 31.32 -2.97
N THR A 394 11.54 30.32 -3.74
CA THR A 394 10.79 29.19 -3.19
C THR A 394 11.73 28.27 -2.42
N ALA A 395 11.51 28.13 -1.12
CA ALA A 395 12.26 27.23 -0.25
C ALA A 395 11.62 25.83 -0.19
N ALA A 396 10.29 25.75 -0.34
CA ALA A 396 9.56 24.50 -0.41
C ALA A 396 8.28 24.64 -1.24
N THR A 397 7.85 23.54 -1.86
CA THR A 397 6.57 23.42 -2.58
C THR A 397 5.82 22.21 -2.04
N VAL A 398 4.56 22.42 -1.66
CA VAL A 398 3.64 21.40 -1.18
C VAL A 398 2.46 21.35 -2.15
N ARG A 399 2.17 20.17 -2.72
CA ARG A 399 1.11 19.98 -3.72
C ARG A 399 -0.05 19.11 -3.21
N ASP A 400 0.14 18.53 -2.03
CA ASP A 400 -0.74 17.58 -1.37
C ASP A 400 -0.99 18.02 0.07
N GLY A 401 -1.31 19.30 0.26
CA GLY A 401 -1.67 19.86 1.55
C GLY A 401 -2.83 19.09 2.16
N ARG A 402 -2.73 18.81 3.46
CA ARG A 402 -3.67 18.01 4.25
C ARG A 402 -4.44 18.85 5.27
N GLY A 403 -4.08 20.12 5.44
CA GLY A 403 -4.62 20.97 6.48
C GLY A 403 -4.14 20.56 7.87
N GLY A 404 -4.82 21.05 8.92
CA GLY A 404 -4.39 20.83 10.30
C GLY A 404 -2.95 21.31 10.56
N ARG A 405 -2.14 20.53 11.28
CA ARG A 405 -0.74 20.88 11.56
C ARG A 405 0.19 20.27 10.52
N GLU A 406 0.94 21.11 9.82
CA GLU A 406 1.94 20.72 8.83
C GLU A 406 3.31 21.27 9.20
N SER A 407 4.37 20.50 8.92
CA SER A 407 5.76 20.89 9.17
C SER A 407 6.53 20.83 7.87
N VAL A 408 6.99 21.99 7.40
CA VAL A 408 7.71 22.15 6.15
C VAL A 408 9.18 22.40 6.47
N ARG A 409 10.04 21.44 6.11
CA ARG A 409 11.49 21.49 6.39
C ARG A 409 12.23 22.14 5.21
N MET A 410 13.32 22.85 5.52
CA MET A 410 14.14 23.53 4.51
C MET A 410 15.58 23.76 5.02
N ASP A 411 16.43 24.32 4.15
CA ASP A 411 17.77 24.82 4.50
C ASP A 411 18.00 26.21 3.87
N ALA A 412 17.26 27.21 4.34
CA ALA A 412 17.17 28.52 3.70
C ALA A 412 18.01 29.58 4.44
N ARG A 413 19.20 29.89 3.89
CA ARG A 413 20.16 30.88 4.44
C ARG A 413 19.73 32.32 4.18
N ASP A 414 20.13 33.26 5.03
CA ASP A 414 19.89 34.70 4.82
C ASP A 414 18.39 35.04 4.69
N THR A 415 17.56 34.35 5.48
CA THR A 415 16.11 34.55 5.49
C THR A 415 15.74 35.62 6.51
N ARG A 416 15.22 36.75 6.06
CA ARG A 416 14.60 37.77 6.91
C ARG A 416 13.09 37.82 6.76
N PHE A 417 12.56 37.39 5.62
CA PHE A 417 11.13 37.35 5.36
C PHE A 417 10.70 35.95 4.96
N ILE A 418 9.54 35.53 5.46
CA ILE A 418 8.88 34.26 5.13
C ILE A 418 7.53 34.59 4.50
N ARG A 419 7.18 33.90 3.43
CA ARG A 419 5.85 33.97 2.82
C ARG A 419 5.26 32.58 2.64
N VAL A 420 4.02 32.40 3.08
CA VAL A 420 3.18 31.27 2.72
C VAL A 420 2.32 31.72 1.55
N GLN A 421 2.64 31.21 0.37
CA GLN A 421 1.97 31.51 -0.89
C GLN A 421 0.99 30.39 -1.19
N GLY A 422 -0.31 30.64 -1.07
CA GLY A 422 -1.34 29.70 -1.49
C GLY A 422 -1.37 29.63 -3.01
N ASP A 423 -1.36 28.42 -3.56
CA ASP A 423 -1.47 28.17 -5.01
C ASP A 423 -2.85 27.59 -5.36
N GLU A 424 -3.43 26.77 -4.49
CA GLU A 424 -4.74 26.12 -4.70
C GLU A 424 -5.47 25.93 -3.35
N ARG A 425 -6.71 26.37 -3.26
CA ARG A 425 -7.56 26.18 -2.07
C ARG A 425 -8.16 24.78 -2.03
N ALA A 426 -8.20 24.18 -0.85
CA ALA A 426 -8.85 22.89 -0.65
C ALA A 426 -10.38 22.97 -0.51
N THR A 427 -10.91 24.19 -0.31
CA THR A 427 -12.33 24.44 -0.09
C THR A 427 -12.79 25.66 -0.89
N ARG A 428 -14.09 25.95 -0.88
CA ARG A 428 -14.63 27.19 -1.46
C ARG A 428 -14.23 28.47 -0.71
N PHE A 429 -13.77 28.34 0.54
CA PHE A 429 -13.31 29.47 1.37
C PHE A 429 -11.88 29.87 1.03
N GLY A 430 -11.37 30.97 1.59
CA GLY A 430 -9.97 31.39 1.46
C GLY A 430 -8.98 30.44 2.16
N TYR A 431 -7.75 30.89 2.33
CA TYR A 431 -6.76 30.21 3.19
C TYR A 431 -6.86 30.75 4.60
N SER A 432 -6.77 29.89 5.61
CA SER A 432 -6.78 30.32 7.00
C SER A 432 -5.77 29.58 7.87
N LEU A 433 -5.01 30.37 8.63
CA LEU A 433 -3.93 29.91 9.50
C LEU A 433 -4.19 30.36 10.93
N TRP A 434 -4.35 29.39 11.82
CA TRP A 434 -4.32 29.60 13.27
C TRP A 434 -2.92 29.99 13.75
N SER A 435 -1.87 29.41 13.14
CA SER A 435 -0.50 29.82 13.45
C SER A 435 0.46 29.57 12.29
N VAL A 436 1.50 30.42 12.23
CA VAL A 436 2.72 30.20 11.48
C VAL A 436 3.89 30.33 12.44
N GLU A 437 4.63 29.25 12.62
CA GLU A 437 5.83 29.23 13.46
C GLU A 437 7.06 29.05 12.57
N ALA A 438 8.17 29.70 12.92
CA ALA A 438 9.41 29.64 12.16
C ALA A 438 10.58 29.27 13.06
N TYR A 439 11.38 28.28 12.67
CA TYR A 439 12.50 27.78 13.48
C TYR A 439 13.81 27.80 12.70
N ALA A 440 14.85 28.37 13.33
CA ALA A 440 16.19 28.37 12.80
C ALA A 440 16.81 26.97 12.80
N VAL A 441 17.74 26.77 11.87
CA VAL A 441 18.69 25.67 11.93
C VAL A 441 19.49 25.79 13.23
N ALA A 442 19.57 24.68 13.97
CA ALA A 442 20.38 24.62 15.18
C ALA A 442 21.84 24.94 14.84
N GLU A 443 22.44 25.88 15.58
CA GLU A 443 23.88 26.09 15.54
C GLU A 443 24.60 24.82 16.03
N ARG A 444 25.79 24.58 15.47
CA ARG A 444 26.53 23.34 15.69
C ARG A 444 27.10 23.21 17.09
#